data_AF-A2CCV9-F1
#
_entry.id   AF-A2CCV9-F1
#
_cell.length_a   1.000
_cell.length_b   1.000
_cell.length_c   1.000
_cell.angle_alpha   90.00
_cell.angle_beta   90.00
_cell.angle_gamma   90.00
#
_symmetry.space_group_name_H-M   'P 1'
#
loop_
_entity.id
_entity.type
_entity.pdbx_description
1 polymer ?
#
loop_
_entity_poly.entity_id
_entity_poly.type
_entity_poly.pdbx_seq_one_letter_code
_entity_poly.pdbx_strand_id
1 'polypeptide(L)'
;MLPTFSWKVRLEGLPNSCLNHLQMAEAETAIQLAALTEGVDFLTRPAGPVTLVDEASGRSLQLQHENPMDLTVVWTDPPRQMLCLEPWTGPREALISGDRKLEIEAGGNQRLRCSFSINPEKTVREVSC
;
A
#
# COMPACT_ATOMS: atom_id res chain seq x y z
N MET A 1 -22.76 -13.43 19.20
CA MET A 1 -21.32 -13.53 18.92
C MET A 1 -21.18 -13.41 17.42
N LEU A 2 -20.71 -12.27 16.90
CA LEU A 2 -20.44 -12.13 15.47
C LEU A 2 -19.25 -13.03 15.13
N PRO A 3 -19.23 -13.72 13.97
CA PRO A 3 -18.09 -14.51 13.58
C PRO A 3 -16.86 -13.60 13.52
N THR A 4 -15.81 -13.97 14.26
CA THR A 4 -14.47 -13.41 14.07
C THR A 4 -13.96 -13.90 12.72
N PHE A 5 -14.26 -13.14 11.66
CA PHE A 5 -13.59 -13.31 10.38
C PHE A 5 -12.13 -12.89 10.56
N SER A 6 -11.23 -13.87 10.54
CA SER A 6 -9.80 -13.63 10.40
C SER A 6 -9.54 -13.38 8.92
N TRP A 7 -9.42 -12.10 8.54
CA TRP A 7 -8.97 -11.72 7.20
C TRP A 7 -7.44 -11.84 7.20
N LYS A 8 -6.91 -12.64 6.28
CA LYS A 8 -5.47 -12.92 6.20
C LYS A 8 -4.98 -12.44 4.85
N VAL A 9 -4.24 -11.34 4.87
CA VAL A 9 -3.67 -10.73 3.67
C VAL A 9 -2.15 -10.66 3.79
N ARG A 10 -1.50 -10.62 2.64
CA ARG A 10 -0.07 -10.36 2.53
C ARG A 10 0.16 -9.22 1.56
N LEU A 11 1.08 -8.32 1.90
CA LEU A 11 1.56 -7.27 0.99
C LEU A 11 2.94 -7.65 0.46
N GLU A 12 3.13 -7.51 -0.85
CA GLU A 12 4.37 -7.79 -1.57
C GLU A 12 4.81 -6.55 -2.34
N GLY A 13 6.13 -6.38 -2.55
CA GLY A 13 6.69 -5.26 -3.31
C GLY A 13 6.94 -3.98 -2.50
N LEU A 14 6.68 -4.00 -1.19
CA LEU A 14 7.03 -2.90 -0.28
C LEU A 14 8.53 -2.93 0.08
N PRO A 15 9.17 -1.77 0.29
CA PRO A 15 10.55 -1.68 0.79
C PRO A 15 10.65 -2.12 2.26
N ASN A 16 11.89 -2.26 2.76
CA ASN A 16 12.14 -2.66 4.16
C ASN A 16 11.85 -1.54 5.17
N SER A 17 11.89 -0.27 4.76
CA SER A 17 11.62 0.89 5.60
C SER A 17 10.43 1.69 5.11
N CYS A 18 9.69 2.25 6.07
CA CYS A 18 8.52 3.10 5.83
C CYS A 18 8.53 4.29 6.79
N LEU A 19 7.70 5.30 6.49
CA LEU A 19 7.33 6.33 7.46
C LEU A 19 6.08 5.86 8.20
N ASN A 20 6.20 5.55 9.49
CA ASN A 20 5.04 5.31 10.35
C ASN A 20 4.34 6.64 10.60
N HIS A 21 3.12 6.79 10.08
CA HIS A 21 2.34 8.00 10.20
C HIS A 21 1.70 8.19 11.59
N LEU A 22 1.58 7.14 12.39
CA LEU A 22 1.08 7.26 13.78
C LEU A 22 2.12 7.90 14.69
N GLN A 23 3.41 7.66 14.41
CA GLN A 23 4.54 8.19 15.17
C GLN A 23 5.27 9.32 14.45
N MET A 24 4.96 9.54 13.17
CA MET A 24 5.67 10.44 12.26
C MET A 24 7.19 10.18 12.25
N ALA A 25 7.59 8.91 12.22
CA ALA A 25 8.98 8.48 12.29
C ALA A 25 9.27 7.31 11.34
N GLU A 26 10.53 7.14 10.96
CA GLU A 26 10.96 5.96 10.20
C GLU A 26 10.76 4.69 11.03
N ALA A 27 10.35 3.62 10.37
CA ALA A 27 10.11 2.33 10.97
C ALA A 27 10.43 1.20 9.98
N GLU A 28 10.61 -0.01 10.50
CA GLU A 28 10.69 -1.22 9.70
C GLU A 28 9.29 -1.60 9.18
N THR A 29 9.17 -1.78 7.86
CA THR A 29 7.89 -2.14 7.22
C THR A 29 7.38 -3.49 7.70
N ALA A 30 8.27 -4.44 7.99
CA ALA A 30 7.88 -5.74 8.53
C ALA A 30 7.14 -5.64 9.88
N ILE A 31 7.54 -4.70 10.75
CA ILE A 31 6.87 -4.44 12.03
C ILE A 31 5.46 -3.91 11.80
N GLN A 32 5.30 -2.99 10.85
CA GLN A 32 3.97 -2.45 10.52
C GLN A 32 3.07 -3.53 9.91
N LEU A 33 3.60 -4.38 9.02
CA LEU A 33 2.85 -5.49 8.42
C LEU A 33 2.39 -6.53 9.45
N ALA A 34 3.17 -6.77 10.51
CA ALA A 34 2.76 -7.65 11.60
C ALA A 34 1.58 -7.09 12.41
N ALA A 35 1.36 -5.77 12.39
CA ALA A 35 0.35 -5.07 13.17
C ALA A 35 -0.94 -4.75 12.37
N LEU A 36 -1.14 -5.29 11.16
CA LEU A 36 -2.30 -4.97 10.31
C LEU A 36 -3.66 -5.14 11.01
N THR A 37 -3.78 -6.14 11.88
CA THR A 37 -5.00 -6.42 12.66
C THR A 37 -5.20 -5.49 13.86
N GLU A 38 -4.18 -4.73 14.23
CA GLU A 38 -4.18 -3.78 15.35
C GLU A 38 -4.43 -2.33 14.90
N GLY A 39 -4.29 -2.07 13.60
CA GLY A 39 -4.42 -0.74 13.02
C GLY A 39 -3.07 -0.19 12.63
N VAL A 40 -2.94 0.23 11.38
CA VAL A 40 -1.68 0.80 10.85
C VAL A 40 -1.97 2.03 10.02
N ASP A 41 -0.98 2.91 9.94
CA ASP A 41 -0.92 4.00 8.97
C ASP A 41 0.57 4.20 8.65
N PHE A 42 1.00 3.84 7.44
CA PHE A 42 2.38 4.06 7.04
C PHE A 42 2.52 4.32 5.54
N LEU A 43 3.54 5.09 5.19
CA LEU A 43 3.90 5.45 3.82
C LEU A 43 5.18 4.75 3.39
N THR A 44 5.21 4.23 2.17
CA THR A 44 6.40 3.65 1.54
C THR A 44 6.73 4.32 0.22
N ARG A 45 7.97 4.11 -0.24
CA ARG A 45 8.50 4.53 -1.54
C ARG A 45 8.94 3.29 -2.33
N PRO A 46 8.00 2.45 -2.79
CA PRO A 46 8.34 1.21 -3.49
C PRO A 46 9.01 1.48 -4.84
N ALA A 47 9.89 0.57 -5.25
CA ALA A 47 10.60 0.67 -6.55
C ALA A 47 9.76 0.15 -7.75
N GLY A 48 8.57 -0.37 -7.48
CA GLY A 48 7.71 -0.99 -8.48
C GLY A 48 6.32 -1.32 -7.92
N PRO A 49 5.56 -2.18 -8.61
CA PRO A 49 4.18 -2.50 -8.21
C PRO A 49 4.09 -3.10 -6.80
N VAL A 50 3.01 -2.74 -6.09
CA VAL A 50 2.68 -3.31 -4.78
C VAL A 50 1.50 -4.26 -4.93
N THR A 51 1.60 -5.46 -4.37
CA THR A 51 0.56 -6.49 -4.51
C THR A 51 -0.06 -6.82 -3.17
N LEU A 52 -1.38 -6.69 -3.06
CA LEU A 52 -2.18 -7.21 -1.97
C LEU A 52 -2.66 -8.62 -2.36
N VAL A 53 -2.31 -9.62 -1.56
CA VAL A 53 -2.75 -11.01 -1.73
C VAL A 53 -3.79 -11.32 -0.65
N ASP A 54 -4.97 -11.75 -1.07
CA ASP A 54 -5.95 -12.39 -0.18
C ASP A 54 -5.59 -13.87 -0.04
N GLU A 55 -5.08 -14.27 1.12
CA GLU A 55 -4.62 -15.65 1.32
C GLU A 55 -5.78 -16.65 1.38
N ALA A 56 -7.00 -16.21 1.70
CA ALA A 56 -8.15 -17.10 1.77
C ALA A 56 -8.66 -17.52 0.38
N SER A 57 -8.61 -16.62 -0.59
CA SER A 57 -9.05 -16.89 -1.97
C SER A 57 -7.91 -17.11 -2.97
N GLY A 58 -6.66 -16.86 -2.58
CA GLY A 58 -5.50 -16.91 -3.46
C GLY A 58 -5.49 -15.83 -4.55
N ARG A 59 -6.47 -14.92 -4.56
CA ARG A 59 -6.55 -13.80 -5.49
C ARG A 59 -5.57 -12.70 -5.07
N SER A 60 -5.17 -11.87 -6.03
CA SER A 60 -4.39 -10.68 -5.72
C SER A 60 -4.85 -9.45 -6.46
N LEU A 61 -4.63 -8.29 -5.84
CA LEU A 61 -4.78 -6.98 -6.40
C LEU A 61 -3.39 -6.35 -6.50
N GLN A 62 -2.97 -5.98 -7.70
CA GLN A 62 -1.71 -5.29 -7.92
C GLN A 62 -1.95 -3.82 -8.22
N LEU A 63 -1.37 -2.95 -7.39
CA LEU A 63 -1.25 -1.52 -7.62
C LEU A 63 -0.03 -1.27 -8.51
N GLN A 64 -0.27 -0.71 -9.69
CA GLN A 64 0.76 -0.19 -10.58
C GLN A 64 0.66 1.33 -10.58
N HIS A 65 1.76 1.99 -10.24
CA HIS A 65 1.82 3.43 -10.11
C HIS A 65 3.14 3.96 -10.69
N GLU A 66 3.11 5.21 -11.13
CA GLU A 66 4.23 5.87 -11.80
C GLU A 66 4.48 7.21 -11.14
N ASN A 67 5.73 7.67 -11.17
CA ASN A 67 6.09 9.01 -10.72
C ASN A 67 5.25 10.07 -11.49
N PRO A 68 4.66 11.07 -10.81
CA PRO A 68 4.82 11.41 -9.40
C PRO A 68 3.72 10.86 -8.47
N MET A 69 2.97 9.83 -8.83
CA MET A 69 1.94 9.17 -8.00
C MET A 69 2.37 7.76 -7.52
N ASP A 70 3.66 7.59 -7.25
CA ASP A 70 4.37 6.33 -6.95
C ASP A 70 4.65 6.09 -5.45
N LEU A 71 4.05 6.87 -4.55
CA LEU A 71 4.05 6.52 -3.13
C LEU A 71 2.94 5.51 -2.84
N THR A 72 3.10 4.73 -1.77
CA THR A 72 2.05 3.81 -1.31
C THR A 72 1.81 3.97 0.18
N VAL A 73 0.61 4.40 0.55
CA VAL A 73 0.11 4.34 1.92
C VAL A 73 -0.61 3.01 2.14
N VAL A 74 -0.32 2.38 3.27
CA VAL A 74 -1.05 1.22 3.77
C VAL A 74 -1.73 1.63 5.06
N TRP A 75 -3.06 1.45 5.12
CA TRP A 75 -3.85 1.86 6.26
C TRP A 75 -4.93 0.84 6.64
N THR A 76 -5.12 0.63 7.94
CA THR A 76 -6.19 -0.19 8.52
C THR A 76 -6.76 0.47 9.78
N ASP A 77 -8.06 0.27 10.03
CA ASP A 77 -8.77 0.84 11.19
C ASP A 77 -9.73 -0.21 11.80
N PRO A 78 -9.20 -1.16 12.58
CA PRO A 78 -10.01 -2.17 13.25
C PRO A 78 -11.13 -1.56 14.09
N PRO A 79 -12.34 -2.16 14.13
CA PRO A 79 -12.65 -3.51 13.65
C PRO A 79 -13.07 -3.58 12.17
N ARG A 80 -12.85 -2.52 11.39
CA ARG A 80 -13.19 -2.55 9.95
C ARG A 80 -12.34 -3.60 9.25
N GLN A 81 -13.00 -4.50 8.52
CA GLN A 81 -12.35 -5.55 7.74
C GLN A 81 -11.96 -5.00 6.37
N MET A 82 -11.06 -4.02 6.39
CA MET A 82 -10.62 -3.32 5.20
C MET A 82 -9.15 -2.93 5.35
N LEU A 83 -8.42 -3.05 4.26
CA LEU A 83 -7.08 -2.50 4.09
C LEU A 83 -7.12 -1.50 2.93
N CYS A 84 -6.64 -0.30 3.17
CA CYS A 84 -6.42 0.70 2.13
C CYS A 84 -5.01 0.55 1.56
N LEU A 85 -4.92 0.48 0.24
CA LEU A 85 -3.68 0.54 -0.52
C LEU A 85 -3.74 1.77 -1.42
N GLU A 86 -3.14 2.87 -0.97
CA GLU A 86 -3.41 4.19 -1.53
C GLU A 86 -2.19 4.74 -2.27
N PRO A 87 -2.30 5.00 -3.59
CA PRO A 87 -1.27 5.72 -4.33
C PRO A 87 -1.29 7.20 -3.96
N TRP A 88 -0.15 7.76 -3.54
CA TRP A 88 -0.03 9.17 -3.15
C TRP A 88 1.05 9.87 -3.97
N THR A 89 0.93 11.19 -4.15
CA THR A 89 1.92 11.99 -4.90
C THR A 89 3.02 12.60 -4.04
N GLY A 90 2.75 12.82 -2.76
CA GLY A 90 3.68 13.36 -1.78
C GLY A 90 3.33 12.84 -0.38
N PRO A 91 4.27 12.87 0.59
CA PRO A 91 4.00 12.47 1.95
C PRO A 91 3.04 13.42 2.67
N ARG A 92 2.65 13.06 3.89
CA ARG A 92 2.02 14.01 4.82
C ARG A 92 2.90 15.25 4.96
N GLU A 93 2.28 16.42 5.04
CA GLU A 93 2.94 17.74 5.14
C GLU A 93 3.77 18.18 3.92
N ALA A 94 3.64 17.52 2.76
CA ALA A 94 4.35 17.90 1.53
C ALA A 94 4.23 19.40 1.16
N LEU A 95 3.08 20.02 1.44
CA LEU A 95 2.89 21.45 1.20
C LEU A 95 3.78 22.35 2.09
N ILE A 96 4.08 21.91 3.31
CA ILE A 96 4.89 22.64 4.29
C ILE A 96 6.38 22.35 4.06
N SER A 97 6.75 21.07 3.93
CA SER A 97 8.14 20.64 3.81
C SER A 97 8.72 20.87 2.40
N GLY A 98 7.85 20.96 1.39
CA GLY A 98 8.25 20.94 -0.01
C GLY A 98 8.59 19.53 -0.53
N ASP A 99 8.66 18.49 0.32
CA ASP A 99 8.97 17.14 -0.13
C ASP A 99 7.87 16.66 -1.09
N ARG A 100 8.27 16.45 -2.35
CA ARG A 100 7.37 16.05 -3.46
C ARG A 100 6.14 16.95 -3.64
N LYS A 101 6.20 18.21 -3.22
CA LYS A 101 5.16 19.18 -3.54
C LYS A 101 5.07 19.34 -5.05
N LEU A 102 3.89 19.09 -5.62
CA LEU A 102 3.64 19.31 -7.04
C LEU A 102 3.34 20.79 -7.28
N GLU A 103 4.13 21.42 -8.14
CA GLU A 103 3.90 22.78 -8.61
C GLU A 103 3.51 22.73 -10.09
N ILE A 104 2.42 23.39 -10.44
CA ILE A 104 1.93 23.49 -11.82
C ILE A 104 1.89 24.97 -12.17
N GLU A 105 2.71 25.35 -13.14
CA GLU A 105 2.77 26.72 -13.65
C GLU A 105 1.45 27.18 -14.27
N ALA A 106 1.25 28.49 -14.41
CA ALA A 106 0.09 29.05 -15.07
C ALA A 106 -0.05 28.51 -16.51
N GLY A 107 -1.21 27.91 -16.81
CA GLY A 107 -1.46 27.24 -18.09
C GLY A 107 -0.88 25.83 -18.22
N GLY A 108 -0.19 25.33 -17.18
CA GLY A 108 0.37 23.99 -17.12
C GLY A 108 -0.68 22.90 -16.88
N ASN A 109 -0.28 21.65 -17.13
CA ASN A 109 -1.03 20.45 -16.76
C ASN A 109 -0.06 19.35 -16.30
N GLN A 110 -0.48 18.54 -15.33
CA GLN A 110 0.24 17.34 -14.92
C GLN A 110 -0.72 16.16 -15.00
N ARG A 111 -0.34 15.12 -15.75
CA ARG A 111 -1.09 13.86 -15.78
C ARG A 111 -0.48 12.89 -14.78
N LEU A 112 -1.35 12.27 -13.97
CA LEU A 112 -1.00 11.21 -13.05
C LEU A 112 -1.51 9.88 -13.60
N ARG A 113 -0.78 8.79 -13.33
CA ARG A 113 -1.16 7.45 -13.76
C ARG A 113 -1.05 6.47 -12.60
N CYS A 114 -2.10 5.69 -12.45
CA CYS A 114 -2.19 4.59 -11.52
C CYS A 114 -3.23 3.62 -12.08
N SER A 115 -3.01 2.32 -11.88
CA SER A 115 -3.99 1.29 -12.20
C SER A 115 -3.98 0.19 -11.16
N PHE A 116 -5.12 -0.48 -11.03
CA PHE A 116 -5.27 -1.70 -10.26
C PHE A 116 -5.56 -2.85 -11.22
N SER A 117 -4.80 -3.93 -11.10
CA SER A 117 -5.03 -5.17 -11.84
C SER A 117 -5.43 -6.26 -10.86
N ILE A 118 -6.53 -6.97 -11.15
CA ILE A 118 -6.96 -8.14 -10.37
C ILE A 118 -6.40 -9.38 -11.04
N ASN A 119 -5.59 -10.14 -10.31
CA ASN A 119 -5.13 -11.44 -10.77
C ASN A 119 -6.00 -12.52 -10.13
N PRO A 120 -6.56 -13.44 -10.94
CA PRO A 120 -7.27 -14.59 -10.41
C PRO A 120 -6.32 -15.50 -9.63
N GLU A 121 -6.88 -16.45 -8.90
CA GLU A 121 -6.14 -17.43 -8.10
C GLU A 121 -4.94 -17.98 -8.87
N LYS A 122 -3.74 -17.91 -8.26
CA LYS A 122 -2.61 -18.70 -8.74
C LYS A 122 -2.99 -20.16 -8.54
N THR A 123 -3.36 -20.86 -9.60
CA THR A 123 -3.41 -22.33 -9.57
C THR A 123 -2.03 -22.78 -9.13
N VAL A 124 -1.90 -23.26 -7.89
CA VAL A 124 -0.68 -23.93 -7.45
C VAL A 124 -0.58 -25.15 -8.33
N ARG A 125 0.23 -25.07 -9.39
CA ARG A 125 0.68 -26.29 -10.07
C ARG A 125 1.55 -26.99 -9.04
N GLU A 126 1.00 -28.01 -8.40
CA GLU A 126 1.81 -28.99 -7.68
C GLU A 126 2.90 -29.44 -8.64
N VAL A 127 4.14 -29.04 -8.36
CA VAL A 127 5.29 -29.66 -8.99
C VAL A 127 5.43 -31.00 -8.27
N SER A 128 4.80 -32.03 -8.83
CA SER A 128 5.08 -33.41 -8.46
C SER A 128 6.51 -33.73 -8.90
N CYS A 129 7.42 -33.90 -7.94
CA CYS A 129 8.65 -34.66 -8.13
C CYS A 129 8.36 -36.14 -7.92
#